data_AF-A0A7C3TX86-F1
#
_entry.id   AF-A0A7C3TX86-F1
#
_cell.length_a   1.000
_cell.length_b   1.000
_cell.length_c   1.000
_cell.angle_alpha   90.00
_cell.angle_beta   90.00
_cell.angle_gamma   90.00
#
_symmetry.space_group_name_H-M   'P 1'
#
loop_
_entity.id
_entity.type
_entity.pdbx_description
1 polymer ?
#
loop_
_entity_poly.entity_id
_entity_poly.type
_entity_poly.pdbx_seq_one_letter_code
_entity_poly.pdbx_strand_id
1 'polypeptide(L)'
;MPSSEDDIIQNLVRKRVISPEMGKKLKLMKGFRNILVHRYGKITDELAFESIASGMEDFRMFIREVEQAIKTHKNSAGTSNKR
;
A
#
# COMPACT_ATOMS: atom_id res chain seq x y z
N MET A 1 14.33 17.59 0.88
CA MET A 1 13.22 17.76 1.83
C MET A 1 12.57 16.40 2.09
N PRO A 2 12.60 15.85 3.31
CA PRO A 2 11.86 14.64 3.65
C PRO A 2 10.42 15.02 4.04
N SER A 3 9.65 15.49 3.06
CA SER A 3 8.24 15.85 3.25
C SER A 3 7.51 15.59 1.94
N SER A 4 7.05 14.35 1.74
CA SER A 4 5.95 14.08 0.81
C SER A 4 5.45 12.63 0.89
N GLU A 5 6.33 11.62 0.90
CA GLU A 5 5.87 10.23 0.69
C GLU A 5 5.40 9.51 1.96
N ASP A 6 6.10 9.67 3.08
CA ASP A 6 5.64 9.11 4.36
C ASP A 6 4.33 9.78 4.81
N ASP A 7 4.13 11.04 4.38
CA ASP A 7 2.88 11.77 4.53
C ASP A 7 1.78 11.16 3.68
N ILE A 8 2.06 10.63 2.48
CA ILE A 8 1.04 9.99 1.63
C ILE A 8 0.44 8.77 2.34
N ILE A 9 1.27 7.84 2.83
CA ILE A 9 0.76 6.63 3.51
C ILE A 9 -0.03 7.02 4.76
N GLN A 10 0.49 7.96 5.55
CA GLN A 10 -0.22 8.46 6.74
C GLN A 10 -1.54 9.15 6.38
N ASN A 11 -1.58 9.91 5.29
CA ASN A 11 -2.79 10.56 4.80
C ASN A 11 -3.82 9.53 4.35
N LEU A 12 -3.42 8.44 3.69
CA LEU A 12 -4.32 7.35 3.29
C LEU A 12 -4.94 6.65 4.51
N VAL A 13 -4.14 6.38 5.54
CA VAL A 13 -4.63 5.83 6.82
C VAL A 13 -5.58 6.81 7.51
N ARG A 14 -5.19 8.10 7.62
CA ARG A 14 -6.02 9.13 8.25
C ARG A 14 -7.36 9.32 7.55
N LYS A 15 -7.37 9.23 6.22
CA LYS A 15 -8.59 9.27 5.39
C LYS A 15 -9.34 7.94 5.34
N ARG A 16 -8.87 6.91 6.06
CA ARG A 16 -9.45 5.56 6.09
C ARG A 16 -9.58 4.91 4.71
N VAL A 17 -8.70 5.27 3.79
CA VAL A 17 -8.59 4.65 2.46
C VAL A 17 -7.93 3.27 2.59
N ILE A 18 -6.98 3.15 3.52
CA ILE A 18 -6.33 1.89 3.89
C ILE A 18 -6.32 1.74 5.41
N SER A 19 -6.21 0.50 5.90
CA SER A 19 -6.10 0.18 7.31
C SER A 19 -4.75 0.64 7.90
N PRO A 20 -4.66 0.91 9.22
CA PRO A 20 -3.39 1.16 9.89
C PRO A 20 -2.38 0.02 9.70
N GLU A 21 -2.85 -1.23 9.68
CA GLU A 21 -2.06 -2.44 9.43
C GLU A 21 -1.46 -2.42 8.03
N MET A 22 -2.27 -2.12 7.01
CA MET A 22 -1.79 -1.95 5.64
C MET A 22 -0.80 -0.79 5.51
N GLY A 23 -1.05 0.33 6.20
CA GLY A 23 -0.11 1.44 6.27
C GLY A 23 1.26 1.05 6.82
N LYS A 24 1.32 0.19 7.84
CA LYS A 24 2.58 -0.35 8.36
C LYS A 24 3.28 -1.25 7.34
N LYS A 25 2.54 -2.12 6.65
CA LYS A 25 3.07 -3.00 5.59
C LYS A 25 3.69 -2.20 4.44
N LEU A 26 3.00 -1.18 3.95
CA LEU A 26 3.52 -0.31 2.88
C LEU A 26 4.82 0.41 3.28
N LYS A 27 4.95 0.84 4.55
CA LYS A 27 6.20 1.40 5.06
C LYS A 27 7.35 0.38 5.04
N LEU A 28 7.08 -0.87 5.43
CA LEU A 28 8.07 -1.95 5.38
C LEU A 28 8.48 -2.26 3.93
N MET A 29 7.51 -2.36 3.00
CA MET A 29 7.77 -2.59 1.57
C MET A 29 8.62 -1.46 0.95
N LYS A 30 8.37 -0.20 1.33
CA LYS A 30 9.19 0.94 0.93
C LYS A 30 10.63 0.80 1.44
N GLY A 31 10.80 0.42 2.71
CA GLY A 31 12.12 0.13 3.27
C GLY A 31 12.82 -1.01 2.55
N PHE A 32 12.09 -2.07 2.22
CA PHE A 32 12.59 -3.22 1.47
C PHE A 32 13.09 -2.85 0.07
N ARG A 33 12.37 -1.97 -0.65
CA ARG A 33 12.85 -1.42 -1.94
C ARG A 33 14.25 -0.79 -1.82
N ASN A 34 14.54 -0.08 -0.74
CA ASN A 34 15.87 0.51 -0.54
C ASN A 34 16.93 -0.56 -0.30
N ILE A 35 16.58 -1.63 0.42
CA ILE A 35 17.47 -2.77 0.62
C ILE A 35 17.77 -3.48 -0.70
N LEU A 36 16.75 -3.72 -1.54
CA LEU A 36 16.93 -4.30 -2.88
C LEU A 36 17.88 -3.44 -3.73
N VAL A 37 17.60 -2.13 -3.85
CA VAL A 37 18.44 -1.18 -4.61
C VAL A 37 19.90 -1.19 -4.15
N HIS A 38 20.15 -1.22 -2.84
CA HIS A 38 21.52 -1.19 -2.31
C HIS A 38 22.22 -2.55 -2.27
N ARG A 39 21.48 -3.67 -2.37
CA ARG A 39 22.02 -5.03 -2.25
C ARG A 39 21.93 -5.87 -3.54
N TYR A 40 21.62 -5.27 -4.69
CA TYR A 40 21.54 -5.98 -5.98
C TYR A 40 22.77 -6.86 -6.31
N GLY A 41 23.95 -6.58 -5.78
CA GLY A 41 25.15 -7.42 -5.97
C GLY A 41 25.36 -8.54 -4.94
N LYS A 42 24.48 -8.70 -3.93
CA LYS A 42 24.66 -9.62 -2.80
C LYS A 42 23.42 -10.43 -2.40
N ILE A 43 22.25 -10.17 -3.00
CA ILE A 43 21.04 -10.96 -2.75
C ILE A 43 21.09 -12.20 -3.65
N THR A 44 20.88 -13.37 -3.09
CA THR A 44 20.73 -14.61 -3.86
C THR A 44 19.32 -14.72 -4.43
N ASP A 45 19.17 -15.41 -5.56
CA ASP A 45 17.90 -15.53 -6.28
C ASP A 45 16.80 -16.15 -5.41
N GLU A 46 17.16 -17.03 -4.47
CA GLU A 46 16.21 -17.67 -3.54
C GLU A 46 15.58 -16.64 -2.58
N LEU A 47 16.40 -15.76 -2.01
CA LEU A 47 15.92 -14.71 -1.10
C LEU A 47 15.05 -13.69 -1.84
N ALA A 48 15.38 -13.39 -3.09
CA ALA A 48 14.57 -12.54 -3.95
C ALA A 48 13.22 -13.22 -4.26
N PHE A 49 13.23 -14.50 -4.62
CA PHE A 49 12.02 -15.27 -4.91
C PHE A 49 11.07 -15.35 -3.70
N GLU A 50 11.59 -15.69 -2.52
CA GLU A 50 10.78 -15.74 -1.28
C GLU A 50 10.19 -14.39 -0.91
N SER A 51 10.97 -13.31 -1.08
CA SER A 51 10.51 -11.95 -0.81
C SER A 51 9.40 -11.50 -1.77
N ILE A 52 9.50 -11.87 -3.05
CA ILE A 52 8.46 -11.59 -4.05
C ILE A 52 7.22 -12.43 -3.72
N ALA A 53 7.37 -13.73 -3.51
CA ALA A 53 6.28 -14.66 -3.25
C ALA A 53 5.48 -14.28 -1.99
N SER A 54 6.18 -13.93 -0.90
CA SER A 54 5.54 -13.49 0.35
C SER A 54 4.82 -12.15 0.20
N GLY A 55 5.35 -11.22 -0.60
CA GLY A 55 4.75 -9.90 -0.83
C GLY A 55 3.48 -9.90 -1.69
N MET A 56 3.20 -10.96 -2.46
CA MET A 56 2.06 -11.01 -3.38
C MET A 56 0.70 -10.91 -2.66
N GLU A 57 0.57 -11.46 -1.46
CA GLU A 57 -0.67 -11.33 -0.69
C GLU A 57 -0.87 -9.91 -0.18
N ASP A 58 0.21 -9.22 0.21
CA ASP A 58 0.14 -7.83 0.66
C ASP A 58 -0.34 -6.89 -0.46
N PHE A 59 0.09 -7.11 -1.70
CA PHE A 59 -0.44 -6.37 -2.85
C PHE A 59 -1.93 -6.64 -3.08
N ARG A 60 -2.39 -7.89 -2.96
CA ARG A 60 -3.81 -8.24 -3.09
C ARG A 60 -4.67 -7.56 -2.04
N MET A 61 -4.22 -7.55 -0.78
CA MET A 61 -4.91 -6.88 0.30
C MET A 61 -4.98 -5.36 0.08
N PHE A 62 -3.88 -4.74 -0.35
CA PHE A 62 -3.86 -3.31 -0.66
C PHE A 62 -4.87 -2.95 -1.76
N ILE A 63 -4.91 -3.71 -2.86
CA ILE A 63 -5.87 -3.48 -3.95
C ILE A 63 -7.30 -3.55 -3.43
N ARG A 64 -7.63 -4.58 -2.63
CA ARG A 64 -8.97 -4.74 -2.05
C ARG A 64 -9.40 -3.55 -1.19
N GLU A 65 -8.50 -3.04 -0.34
CA GLU A 65 -8.80 -1.88 0.51
C GLU A 65 -9.08 -0.62 -0.33
N VAL A 66 -8.26 -0.38 -1.36
CA VAL A 66 -8.46 0.77 -2.28
C VAL A 66 -9.76 0.65 -3.07
N GLU A 67 -10.08 -0.54 -3.60
CA GLU A 67 -11.34 -0.78 -4.29
C GLU A 67 -12.55 -0.54 -3.38
N GLN A 68 -12.47 -1.01 -2.14
CA GLN A 68 -13.53 -0.82 -1.16
C GLN A 68 -13.71 0.67 -0.83
N ALA A 69 -12.62 1.42 -0.68
CA ALA A 69 -12.67 2.86 -0.47
C ALA A 69 -13.37 3.56 -1.65
N ILE A 70 -13.00 3.23 -2.90
CA ILE A 70 -13.61 3.82 -4.11
C ILE A 70 -15.11 3.49 -4.19
N LYS A 71 -15.51 2.24 -3.95
CA LYS A 71 -16.93 1.83 -3.95
C LYS A 71 -17.73 2.60 -2.90
N THR A 72 -17.18 2.74 -1.69
CA THR A 72 -17.81 3.48 -0.59
C THR A 72 -18.04 4.94 -0.97
N HIS A 73 -17.03 5.59 -1.58
CA HIS A 73 -17.16 6.98 -2.04
C HIS A 73 -18.15 7.17 -3.20
N LYS A 74 -18.26 6.20 -4.12
CA LYS A 74 -19.26 6.26 -5.21
C LYS A 74 -20.70 6.13 -4.71
N ASN A 75 -20.92 5.28 -3.71
CA ASN A 75 -22.26 5.08 -3.12
C ASN A 75 -22.75 6.29 -2.32
N SER A 76 -21.86 7.12 -1.77
CA SER A 76 -22.23 8.37 -1.10
C SER A 76 -22.60 9.51 -2.05
N ALA A 77 -22.21 9.45 -3.32
CA ALA A 77 -22.53 10.46 -4.35
C ALA A 77 -23.85 10.16 -5.09
N GLY A 78 -24.39 8.94 -4.98
CA GLY A 78 -25.58 8.48 -5.71
C GLY A 78 -26.95 8.78 -5.07
N THR A 79 -27.00 9.30 -3.84
CA THR A 79 -28.27 9.44 -3.07
C THR A 79 -28.82 10.87 -3.06
N SER A 80 -28.26 11.82 -3.82
CA SER A 80 -28.69 13.23 -3.79
C SER A 80 -29.48 13.70 -5.02
N ASN A 81 -29.96 12.82 -5.89
CA ASN A 81 -30.84 13.24 -6.99
C ASN A 81 -32.06 12.32 -7.18
N LYS A 82 -33.00 12.41 -6.22
CA LYS A 82 -34.41 12.08 -6.43
C LYS A 82 -35.25 13.16 -5.74
N ARG A 83 -35.49 14.24 -6.47
CA ARG A 83 -36.63 15.14 -6.28
C ARG A 83 -37.30 15.31 -7.63
#